data_AF-A6EQA3-F1
#
_entry.id   AF-A6EQA3-F1
#
_cell.length_a   1.000
_cell.length_b   1.000
_cell.length_c   1.000
_cell.angle_alpha   90.00
_cell.angle_beta   90.00
_cell.angle_gamma   90.00
#
_symmetry.space_group_name_H-M   'P 1'
#
loop_
_entity.id
_entity.type
_entity.pdbx_description
1 polymer ?
#
loop_
_entity_poly.entity_id
_entity_poly.type
_entity_poly.pdbx_seq_one_letter_code
_entity_poly.pdbx_strand_id
1 'polypeptide(L)'
;MKNIFTNLRGNLFGGITAGIVALPLALAFGVQSGLGPSAGLYGAIMIGFFASLFGGTNTQISGPTAPMTAVSMVVIAGIIAANNGSIEQALPYILLVFMLAGVFQIILGLIGLGKYIKYIPYPVVSGFMTAIGVIILLTQILPVLGYYSKDDQALIEDFKPQAQEVLLDKILKEEAGEKILVLENFEETVKRAKVITDDEILQEARILATAAGSGVVGSVKSIPRAIASISWLEVSLAFATIFIIFGFKRITTKVPSTLVALIVVSIGANIAQHYLGWEFARIIPIEKGLPTLNLSIFTSFDVSIISPYIFTALTLAFLGAIDSLLTSVVADNMTKTKHNPNRELIGQGIGNSIASLFGGLPGAGATIRTVVNINSGGTTKLSGMIAAIILLIITLLMADIASQIPAAVLAGILITVGIGVMDYKGLKAIPNIPRSETIIMIVVLVLSVFWDLVYAVGIGLIMAALIFMKKIGDSTSSTSNVIKLEESEELSLSWSDELALPKKLKEEVFIKRLSGPLFFGNTNDFQELSKQIPVTATHLIIRMGKVNYIDQSGLYAMEELILRLKQEGVDVLLVDLLEQPRVLMEKIDIIPDLIPEERIFKKFKNATIWIKNNVKDVA
;
A
#
# COMPACT_ATOMS: atom_id res chain seq x y z
N MET A 1 13.74 20.01 -18.52
CA MET A 1 13.17 18.91 -19.35
C MET A 1 14.02 18.70 -20.60
N LYS A 2 15.25 18.20 -20.47
CA LYS A 2 16.08 17.87 -21.65
C LYS A 2 15.70 16.45 -22.12
N ASN A 3 15.57 16.25 -23.44
CA ASN A 3 15.35 14.95 -24.10
C ASN A 3 13.93 14.33 -24.03
N ILE A 4 12.84 15.08 -23.82
CA ILE A 4 11.47 14.51 -23.87
C ILE A 4 11.13 13.97 -25.27
N PHE A 5 11.57 14.65 -26.33
CA PHE A 5 11.24 14.33 -27.73
C PHE A 5 12.22 13.35 -28.40
N THR A 6 13.15 12.74 -27.66
CA THR A 6 14.01 11.70 -28.23
C THR A 6 13.21 10.41 -28.46
N ASN A 7 13.58 9.61 -29.46
CA ASN A 7 12.90 8.35 -29.79
C ASN A 7 11.38 8.52 -30.05
N LEU A 8 11.00 9.50 -30.88
CA LEU A 8 9.60 9.83 -31.16
C LEU A 8 8.79 8.62 -31.63
N ARG A 9 9.38 7.80 -32.52
CA ARG A 9 8.75 6.58 -33.02
C ARG A 9 8.44 5.60 -31.88
N GLY A 10 9.42 5.26 -31.05
CA GLY A 10 9.22 4.34 -29.92
C GLY A 10 8.22 4.88 -28.90
N ASN A 11 8.27 6.18 -28.58
CA ASN A 11 7.31 6.79 -27.67
C ASN A 11 5.88 6.81 -28.23
N LEU A 12 5.71 7.00 -29.54
CA LEU A 12 4.41 6.96 -30.19
C LEU A 12 3.82 5.55 -30.15
N PHE A 13 4.57 4.53 -30.58
CA PHE A 13 4.10 3.13 -30.53
C PHE A 13 3.87 2.65 -29.10
N GLY A 14 4.79 2.99 -28.17
CA GLY A 14 4.66 2.70 -26.74
C GLY A 14 3.40 3.32 -26.16
N GLY A 15 3.19 4.62 -26.37
CA GLY A 15 2.03 5.35 -25.88
C GLY A 15 0.70 4.85 -26.46
N ILE A 16 0.62 4.64 -27.77
CA ILE A 16 -0.59 4.08 -28.41
C ILE A 16 -0.92 2.71 -27.83
N THR A 17 0.08 1.81 -27.75
CA THR A 17 -0.14 0.46 -27.21
C THR A 17 -0.61 0.53 -25.76
N ALA A 18 0.05 1.34 -24.93
CA ALA A 18 -0.29 1.49 -23.52
C ALA A 18 -1.67 2.11 -23.29
N GLY A 19 -2.06 3.11 -24.09
CA GLY A 19 -3.38 3.75 -24.03
C GLY A 19 -4.50 2.77 -24.37
N ILE A 20 -4.32 1.97 -25.42
CA ILE A 20 -5.27 0.92 -25.80
C ILE A 20 -5.39 -0.16 -24.71
N VAL A 21 -4.27 -0.57 -24.09
CA VAL A 21 -4.27 -1.52 -22.96
C VAL A 21 -4.96 -0.94 -21.73
N ALA A 22 -4.90 0.38 -21.55
CA ALA A 22 -5.48 1.05 -20.39
C ALA A 22 -7.01 1.05 -20.43
N LEU A 23 -7.61 1.11 -21.62
CA LEU A 23 -9.05 1.29 -21.82
C LEU A 23 -9.92 0.26 -21.08
N PRO A 24 -9.75 -1.08 -21.26
CA PRO A 24 -10.63 -2.05 -20.62
C PRO A 24 -10.57 -1.97 -19.09
N LEU A 25 -9.37 -1.73 -18.55
CA LEU A 25 -9.14 -1.64 -17.12
C LEU A 25 -9.70 -0.33 -16.53
N ALA A 26 -9.56 0.79 -17.24
CA ALA A 26 -10.13 2.06 -16.80
C ALA A 26 -11.66 1.98 -16.71
N LEU A 27 -12.32 1.39 -17.71
CA LEU A 27 -13.75 1.14 -17.70
C LEU A 27 -14.15 0.23 -16.53
N ALA A 28 -13.46 -0.90 -16.39
CA ALA A 28 -13.74 -1.88 -15.34
C ALA A 28 -13.57 -1.32 -13.93
N PHE A 29 -12.50 -0.57 -13.68
CA PHE A 29 -12.26 0.07 -12.39
C PHE A 29 -13.21 1.24 -12.11
N GLY A 30 -13.64 1.96 -13.14
CA GLY A 30 -14.71 2.96 -13.04
C GLY A 30 -16.04 2.34 -12.59
N VAL A 31 -16.44 1.24 -13.22
CA VAL A 31 -17.66 0.50 -12.84
C VAL A 31 -17.52 -0.10 -11.45
N GLN A 32 -16.37 -0.70 -11.13
CA GLN A 32 -16.14 -1.33 -9.83
C GLN A 32 -16.17 -0.33 -8.66
N SER A 33 -15.73 0.92 -8.86
CA SER A 33 -15.74 1.93 -7.79
C SER A 33 -17.14 2.40 -7.41
N GLY A 34 -18.13 2.18 -8.27
CA GLY A 34 -19.50 2.72 -8.12
C GLY A 34 -19.71 4.11 -8.72
N LEU A 35 -18.66 4.83 -9.15
CA LEU A 35 -18.80 6.14 -9.83
C LEU A 35 -19.03 6.02 -11.34
N GLY A 36 -18.89 4.82 -11.90
CA GLY A 36 -19.13 4.54 -13.31
C GLY A 36 -17.90 4.66 -14.20
N PRO A 37 -18.02 4.21 -15.46
CA PRO A 37 -16.89 4.07 -16.39
C PRO A 37 -16.21 5.41 -16.72
N SER A 38 -16.97 6.50 -16.77
CA SER A 38 -16.44 7.86 -17.02
C SER A 38 -15.39 8.26 -15.99
N ALA A 39 -15.64 8.04 -14.70
CA ALA A 39 -14.69 8.36 -13.63
C ALA A 39 -13.37 7.59 -13.77
N GLY A 40 -13.43 6.32 -14.18
CA GLY A 40 -12.24 5.52 -14.48
C GLY A 40 -11.45 6.02 -15.69
N LEU A 41 -12.15 6.41 -16.77
CA LEU A 41 -11.54 7.01 -17.96
C LEU A 41 -10.88 8.36 -17.65
N TYR A 42 -11.59 9.26 -16.96
CA TYR A 42 -11.08 10.58 -16.60
C TYR A 42 -9.87 10.48 -15.68
N GLY A 43 -9.90 9.56 -14.70
CA GLY A 43 -8.73 9.24 -13.89
C GLY A 43 -7.54 8.78 -14.73
N ALA A 44 -7.76 7.85 -15.66
CA ALA A 44 -6.70 7.34 -16.52
C ALA A 44 -6.10 8.42 -17.46
N ILE A 45 -6.94 9.32 -17.98
CA ILE A 45 -6.51 10.42 -18.85
C ILE A 45 -5.71 11.45 -18.04
N MET A 46 -6.28 11.97 -16.96
CA MET A 46 -5.68 13.07 -16.19
C MET A 46 -4.41 12.64 -15.46
N ILE A 47 -4.46 11.52 -14.72
CA ILE A 47 -3.28 11.00 -14.02
C ILE A 47 -2.23 10.56 -15.03
N GLY A 48 -2.63 9.82 -16.07
CA GLY A 48 -1.72 9.35 -17.10
C GLY A 48 -0.93 10.48 -17.76
N PHE A 49 -1.58 11.62 -18.03
CA PHE A 49 -0.91 12.77 -18.62
C PHE A 49 0.00 13.50 -17.61
N PHE A 50 -0.56 13.94 -16.49
CA PHE A 50 0.13 14.83 -15.55
C PHE A 50 1.18 14.11 -14.70
N ALA A 51 0.92 12.85 -14.29
CA ALA A 51 1.92 12.08 -13.57
C ALA A 51 3.13 11.75 -14.46
N SER A 52 2.95 11.43 -15.74
CA SER A 52 4.08 11.24 -16.66
C SER A 52 4.85 12.54 -16.89
N LEU A 53 4.16 13.68 -17.02
CA LEU A 53 4.79 14.98 -17.20
C LEU A 53 5.67 15.37 -16.00
N PHE A 54 5.14 15.29 -14.79
CA PHE A 54 5.80 15.77 -13.57
C PHE A 54 6.63 14.71 -12.83
N GLY A 55 6.33 13.43 -13.01
CA GLY A 55 6.89 12.28 -12.29
C GLY A 55 8.40 12.05 -12.45
N GLY A 56 8.93 11.13 -11.66
CA GLY A 56 10.34 10.77 -11.58
C GLY A 56 10.72 9.62 -12.52
N THR A 57 9.75 8.86 -13.03
CA THR A 57 9.96 7.67 -13.87
C THR A 57 9.52 7.94 -15.31
N ASN A 58 10.45 7.85 -16.26
CA ASN A 58 10.22 8.30 -17.63
C ASN A 58 9.19 7.46 -18.40
N THR A 59 9.19 6.14 -18.23
CA THR A 59 8.37 5.21 -19.02
C THR A 59 7.11 4.76 -18.30
N GLN A 60 6.90 5.23 -17.08
CA GLN A 60 5.79 4.80 -16.25
C GLN A 60 4.47 5.34 -16.77
N ILE A 61 3.50 4.43 -16.88
CA ILE A 61 2.12 4.73 -17.23
C ILE A 61 1.31 4.69 -15.95
N SER A 62 0.55 5.77 -15.71
CA SER A 62 -0.24 5.93 -14.49
C SER A 62 -1.74 5.95 -14.81
N GLY A 63 -2.57 5.61 -13.83
CA GLY A 63 -4.02 5.65 -13.93
C GLY A 63 -4.67 4.80 -12.83
N PRO A 64 -5.99 4.58 -12.86
CA PRO A 64 -6.67 3.75 -11.87
C PRO A 64 -6.06 2.35 -11.83
N THR A 65 -5.77 1.89 -10.61
CA THR A 65 -5.23 0.56 -10.30
C THR A 65 -6.19 -0.16 -9.37
N ALA A 66 -6.15 -1.50 -9.42
CA ALA A 66 -6.96 -2.36 -8.55
C ALA A 66 -6.90 -1.97 -7.06
N PRO A 67 -5.71 -1.74 -6.46
CA PRO A 67 -5.62 -1.31 -5.07
C PRO A 67 -6.32 0.02 -4.80
N MET A 68 -6.06 1.04 -5.62
CA MET A 68 -6.64 2.38 -5.48
C MET A 68 -8.15 2.36 -5.64
N THR A 69 -8.66 1.59 -6.60
CA THR A 69 -10.09 1.43 -6.86
C THR A 69 -10.81 0.70 -5.72
N ALA A 70 -10.19 -0.35 -5.16
CA ALA A 70 -10.77 -1.09 -4.03
C ALA A 70 -10.95 -0.20 -2.79
N VAL A 71 -9.93 0.62 -2.46
CA VAL A 71 -10.07 1.61 -1.38
C VAL A 71 -11.12 2.64 -1.76
N SER A 72 -11.04 3.23 -2.96
CA SER A 72 -11.98 4.25 -3.41
C SER A 72 -13.43 3.79 -3.30
N MET A 73 -13.74 2.54 -3.65
CA MET A 73 -15.08 1.95 -3.52
C MET A 73 -15.61 2.03 -2.08
N VAL A 74 -14.79 1.68 -1.08
CA VAL A 74 -15.17 1.74 0.35
C VAL A 74 -15.44 3.19 0.77
N VAL A 75 -14.57 4.12 0.34
CA VAL A 75 -14.71 5.55 0.61
C VAL A 75 -15.98 6.13 -0.01
N ILE A 76 -16.20 5.84 -1.29
CA ILE A 76 -17.37 6.26 -2.06
C ILE A 76 -18.64 5.76 -1.36
N ALA A 77 -18.70 4.47 -1.01
CA ALA A 77 -19.85 3.90 -0.31
C ALA A 77 -20.10 4.58 1.04
N GLY A 78 -19.06 4.84 1.83
CA GLY A 78 -19.18 5.54 3.12
C GLY A 78 -19.69 6.98 2.98
N ILE A 79 -19.17 7.74 2.01
CA ILE A 79 -19.59 9.12 1.76
C ILE A 79 -21.02 9.16 1.21
N ILE A 80 -21.39 8.26 0.31
CA ILE A 80 -22.77 8.15 -0.19
C ILE A 80 -23.73 7.86 0.96
N ALA A 81 -23.38 6.91 1.85
CA ALA A 81 -24.19 6.59 3.01
C ALA A 81 -24.34 7.80 3.98
N ALA A 82 -23.27 8.59 4.15
CA ALA A 82 -23.31 9.81 4.96
C ALA A 82 -24.11 10.96 4.32
N ASN A 83 -24.34 10.92 3.01
CA ASN A 83 -25.05 11.95 2.25
C ASN A 83 -26.37 11.40 1.69
N ASN A 84 -27.19 10.80 2.56
CA ASN A 84 -28.56 10.40 2.24
C ASN A 84 -28.68 9.43 1.06
N GLY A 85 -27.64 8.67 0.74
CA GLY A 85 -27.63 7.75 -0.41
C GLY A 85 -27.53 8.45 -1.78
N SER A 86 -27.43 9.78 -1.82
CA SER A 86 -27.37 10.53 -3.07
C SER A 86 -25.93 10.67 -3.57
N ILE A 87 -25.66 10.09 -4.73
CA ILE A 87 -24.36 10.25 -5.42
C ILE A 87 -24.09 11.72 -5.73
N GLU A 88 -25.11 12.48 -6.12
CA GLU A 88 -24.97 13.89 -6.50
C GLU A 88 -24.52 14.76 -5.31
N GLN A 89 -25.10 14.54 -4.13
CA GLN A 89 -24.69 15.22 -2.89
C GLN A 89 -23.33 14.73 -2.38
N ALA A 90 -23.03 13.44 -2.55
CA ALA A 90 -21.78 12.84 -2.12
C ALA A 90 -20.58 13.22 -3.01
N LEU A 91 -20.81 13.49 -4.30
CA LEU A 91 -19.75 13.65 -5.30
C LEU A 91 -18.72 14.74 -4.94
N PRO A 92 -19.10 15.96 -4.49
CA PRO A 92 -18.12 16.97 -4.10
C PRO A 92 -17.18 16.49 -2.98
N TYR A 93 -17.70 15.79 -1.98
CA TYR A 93 -16.92 15.24 -0.87
C TYR A 93 -16.01 14.09 -1.32
N ILE A 94 -16.50 13.20 -2.18
CA ILE A 94 -15.70 12.11 -2.76
C ILE A 94 -14.50 12.68 -3.52
N LEU A 95 -14.75 13.63 -4.42
CA LEU A 95 -13.69 14.26 -5.21
C LEU A 95 -12.73 15.04 -4.34
N LEU A 96 -13.21 15.68 -3.27
CA LEU A 96 -12.36 16.36 -2.30
C LEU A 96 -11.42 15.40 -1.55
N VAL A 97 -11.90 14.23 -1.15
CA VAL A 97 -11.04 13.20 -0.54
C VAL A 97 -9.96 12.71 -1.52
N PHE A 98 -10.30 12.56 -2.81
CA PHE A 98 -9.33 12.23 -3.85
C PHE A 98 -8.34 13.37 -4.10
N MET A 99 -8.79 14.63 -4.05
CA MET A 99 -7.94 15.80 -4.14
C MET A 99 -6.93 15.85 -2.98
N LEU A 100 -7.40 15.62 -1.75
CA LEU A 100 -6.58 15.54 -0.54
C LEU A 100 -5.56 14.40 -0.62
N ALA A 101 -5.93 13.25 -1.18
CA ALA A 101 -4.98 12.16 -1.40
C ALA A 101 -3.84 12.61 -2.34
N GLY A 102 -4.16 13.32 -3.42
CA GLY A 102 -3.14 13.91 -4.31
C GLY A 102 -2.26 14.95 -3.60
N VAL A 103 -2.86 15.82 -2.78
CA VAL A 103 -2.12 16.81 -1.98
C VAL A 103 -1.18 16.13 -0.98
N PHE A 104 -1.64 15.10 -0.28
CA PHE A 104 -0.79 14.33 0.62
C PHE A 104 0.36 13.65 -0.13
N GLN A 105 0.16 13.11 -1.33
CA GLN A 105 1.27 12.57 -2.13
C GLN A 105 2.32 13.64 -2.48
N ILE A 106 1.89 14.85 -2.82
CA ILE A 106 2.80 15.98 -3.04
C ILE A 106 3.59 16.27 -1.76
N ILE A 107 2.93 16.35 -0.61
CA ILE A 107 3.56 16.57 0.70
C ILE A 107 4.58 15.46 1.02
N LEU A 108 4.22 14.19 0.84
CA LEU A 108 5.12 13.04 1.05
C LEU A 108 6.37 13.15 0.16
N GLY A 109 6.20 13.58 -1.09
CA GLY A 109 7.30 13.81 -2.01
C GLY A 109 8.21 14.98 -1.60
N LEU A 110 7.63 16.09 -1.14
CA LEU A 110 8.37 17.28 -0.67
C LEU A 110 9.18 17.01 0.61
N ILE A 111 8.62 16.26 1.57
CA ILE A 111 9.31 15.86 2.81
C ILE A 111 10.40 14.81 2.52
N GLY A 112 10.36 14.18 1.34
CA GLY A 112 11.36 13.22 0.91
C GLY A 112 11.08 11.78 1.36
N LEU A 113 9.82 11.46 1.66
CA LEU A 113 9.40 10.14 2.14
C LEU A 113 9.44 9.06 1.05
N GLY A 114 9.50 9.44 -0.23
CA GLY A 114 9.62 8.48 -1.34
C GLY A 114 10.85 7.58 -1.25
N LYS A 115 11.94 8.03 -0.62
CA LYS A 115 13.15 7.22 -0.41
C LYS A 115 12.96 6.09 0.61
N TYR A 116 11.94 6.17 1.47
CA TYR A 116 11.74 5.25 2.58
C TYR A 116 10.77 4.11 2.26
N ILE A 117 10.00 4.21 1.16
CA ILE A 117 9.08 3.14 0.73
C ILE A 117 9.81 1.81 0.47
N LYS A 118 11.10 1.84 0.12
CA LYS A 118 11.94 0.65 0.02
C LYS A 118 12.10 -0.15 1.33
N TYR A 119 11.77 0.44 2.48
CA TYR A 119 11.84 -0.21 3.79
C TYR A 119 10.54 -0.89 4.20
N ILE A 120 9.49 -0.83 3.36
CA ILE A 120 8.26 -1.55 3.62
C ILE A 120 8.54 -3.05 3.56
N PRO A 121 8.25 -3.81 4.63
CA PRO A 121 8.52 -5.23 4.68
C PRO A 121 7.71 -6.00 3.64
N TYR A 122 8.38 -6.92 2.94
CA TYR A 122 7.77 -7.77 1.91
C TYR A 122 6.49 -8.50 2.38
N PRO A 123 6.41 -9.06 3.62
CA PRO A 123 5.19 -9.74 4.08
C PRO A 123 3.96 -8.84 4.11
N VAL A 124 4.13 -7.54 4.38
CA VAL A 124 3.03 -6.57 4.37
C VAL A 124 2.54 -6.36 2.95
N VAL A 125 3.46 -6.12 2.00
CA VAL A 125 3.12 -5.94 0.57
C VAL A 125 2.46 -7.19 0.00
N SER A 126 3.00 -8.38 0.31
CA SER A 126 2.47 -9.67 -0.16
C SER A 126 1.06 -9.95 0.36
N GLY A 127 0.83 -9.73 1.66
CA GLY A 127 -0.48 -9.90 2.30
C GLY A 127 -1.51 -8.91 1.72
N PHE A 128 -1.09 -7.66 1.54
CA PHE A 128 -1.90 -6.60 0.94
C PHE A 128 -2.29 -6.88 -0.51
N MET A 129 -1.33 -7.20 -1.39
CA MET A 129 -1.59 -7.51 -2.80
C MET A 129 -2.52 -8.72 -2.94
N THR A 130 -2.30 -9.75 -2.12
CA THR A 130 -3.16 -10.93 -2.10
C THR A 130 -4.57 -10.60 -1.63
N ALA A 131 -4.71 -9.77 -0.59
CA ALA A 131 -6.02 -9.30 -0.13
C ALA A 131 -6.82 -8.62 -1.23
N ILE A 132 -6.19 -7.71 -1.98
CA ILE A 132 -6.85 -7.02 -3.11
C ILE A 132 -7.28 -8.00 -4.18
N GLY A 133 -6.44 -8.98 -4.52
CA GLY A 133 -6.83 -10.05 -5.44
C GLY A 133 -8.07 -10.79 -4.96
N VAL A 134 -8.13 -11.15 -3.67
CA VAL A 134 -9.29 -11.81 -3.05
C VAL A 134 -10.52 -10.90 -3.01
N ILE A 135 -10.38 -9.62 -2.66
CA ILE A 135 -11.47 -8.63 -2.66
C ILE A 135 -12.09 -8.53 -4.06
N ILE A 136 -11.25 -8.44 -5.09
CA ILE A 136 -11.73 -8.39 -6.48
C ILE A 136 -12.46 -9.69 -6.81
N LEU A 137 -11.86 -10.84 -6.55
CA LEU A 137 -12.51 -12.13 -6.83
C LEU A 137 -13.88 -12.24 -6.17
N LEU A 138 -14.00 -11.89 -4.89
CA LEU A 138 -15.25 -11.96 -4.14
C LEU A 138 -16.29 -10.96 -4.65
N THR A 139 -15.89 -9.72 -4.93
CA THR A 139 -16.80 -8.67 -5.44
C THR A 139 -17.27 -8.90 -6.87
N GLN A 140 -16.52 -9.67 -7.66
CA GLN A 140 -16.90 -9.99 -9.03
C GLN A 140 -17.75 -11.27 -9.18
N ILE A 141 -17.98 -12.04 -8.11
CA ILE A 141 -18.84 -13.24 -8.17
C ILE A 141 -20.26 -12.87 -8.61
N LEU A 142 -20.89 -11.84 -8.01
CA LEU A 142 -22.28 -11.50 -8.33
C LEU A 142 -22.45 -11.03 -9.79
N PRO A 143 -21.63 -10.10 -10.32
CA PRO A 143 -21.70 -9.72 -11.72
C PRO A 143 -21.43 -10.87 -12.69
N VAL A 144 -20.55 -11.83 -12.34
CA VAL A 144 -20.31 -13.03 -13.17
C VAL A 144 -21.54 -13.93 -13.23
N LEU A 145 -22.28 -14.06 -12.12
CA LEU A 145 -23.55 -14.80 -12.08
C LEU A 145 -24.72 -14.02 -12.72
N GLY A 146 -24.50 -12.76 -13.12
CA GLY A 146 -25.54 -11.87 -13.62
C GLY A 146 -26.54 -11.43 -12.53
N TYR A 147 -26.14 -11.51 -11.26
CA TYR A 147 -26.97 -11.12 -10.13
C TYR A 147 -26.67 -9.68 -9.71
N TYR A 148 -27.71 -8.85 -9.64
CA TYR A 148 -27.63 -7.47 -9.20
C TYR A 148 -28.65 -7.23 -8.10
N SER A 149 -28.18 -6.87 -6.89
CA SER A 149 -29.05 -6.64 -5.73
C SER A 149 -30.11 -5.58 -5.95
N LYS A 150 -29.84 -4.61 -6.84
CA LYS A 150 -30.80 -3.57 -7.22
C LYS A 150 -32.00 -4.13 -7.99
N ASP A 151 -31.92 -5.32 -8.57
CA ASP A 151 -32.96 -5.92 -9.40
C ASP A 151 -33.67 -7.09 -8.69
N ASP A 152 -33.21 -7.47 -7.50
CA ASP A 152 -33.84 -8.50 -6.66
C ASP A 152 -35.01 -7.93 -5.87
N GLN A 153 -36.22 -8.10 -6.40
CA GLN A 153 -37.46 -7.61 -5.76
C GLN A 153 -37.67 -8.15 -4.35
N ALA A 154 -37.34 -9.42 -4.08
CA ALA A 154 -37.50 -9.99 -2.74
C ALA A 154 -36.55 -9.31 -1.75
N LEU A 155 -35.31 -9.05 -2.15
CA LEU A 155 -34.36 -8.31 -1.32
C LEU A 155 -34.81 -6.85 -1.11
N ILE A 156 -35.35 -6.19 -2.14
CA ILE A 156 -35.84 -4.80 -2.03
C ILE A 156 -37.02 -4.73 -1.06
N GLU A 157 -37.95 -5.67 -1.13
CA GLU A 157 -39.08 -5.76 -0.19
C GLU A 157 -38.60 -5.94 1.26
N ASP A 158 -37.56 -6.76 1.50
CA ASP A 158 -36.94 -6.96 2.81
C ASP A 158 -36.38 -5.65 3.41
N PHE A 159 -36.05 -4.65 2.57
CA PHE A 159 -35.48 -3.36 2.96
C PHE A 159 -36.51 -2.21 3.07
N LYS A 160 -37.79 -2.43 2.73
CA LYS A 160 -38.82 -1.38 2.82
C LYS A 160 -38.97 -0.78 4.24
N PRO A 161 -38.97 -1.55 5.33
CA PRO A 161 -39.08 -0.97 6.68
C PRO A 161 -37.90 -0.04 7.01
N GLN A 162 -36.68 -0.43 6.65
CA GLN A 162 -35.47 0.36 6.85
C GLN A 162 -35.47 1.59 5.93
N ALA A 163 -36.01 1.48 4.72
CA ALA A 163 -36.18 2.62 3.82
C ALA A 163 -37.11 3.69 4.41
N GLN A 164 -38.22 3.27 5.02
CA GLN A 164 -39.12 4.18 5.72
C GLN A 164 -38.44 4.87 6.91
N GLU A 165 -37.64 4.14 7.69
CA GLU A 165 -36.83 4.71 8.78
C GLU A 165 -35.85 5.77 8.26
N VAL A 166 -35.12 5.47 7.18
CA VAL A 166 -34.16 6.39 6.57
C VAL A 166 -34.83 7.64 6.01
N LEU A 167 -35.98 7.50 5.34
CA LEU A 167 -36.74 8.64 4.83
C LEU A 167 -37.28 9.53 5.97
N LEU A 168 -37.71 8.92 7.07
CA LEU A 168 -38.14 9.65 8.26
C LEU A 168 -36.96 10.42 8.90
N ASP A 169 -35.79 9.79 9.03
CA ASP A 169 -34.58 10.44 9.54
C ASP A 169 -34.15 11.63 8.64
N LYS A 170 -34.29 11.50 7.32
CA LYS A 170 -34.05 12.62 6.37
C LYS A 170 -34.99 13.80 6.65
N ILE A 171 -36.29 13.57 6.84
CA ILE A 171 -37.25 14.62 7.19
C ILE A 171 -36.83 15.30 8.49
N LEU A 172 -36.52 14.53 9.53
CA LEU A 172 -36.12 15.09 10.83
C LEU A 172 -34.86 15.95 10.74
N LYS A 173 -33.87 15.52 9.94
CA LYS A 173 -32.64 16.29 9.70
C LYS A 173 -32.89 17.59 8.95
N GLU A 174 -33.74 17.56 7.93
CA GLU A 174 -34.14 18.76 7.19
C GLU A 174 -34.87 19.75 8.11
N GLU A 175 -35.82 19.27 8.91
CA GLU A 175 -36.56 20.08 9.88
C GLU A 175 -35.62 20.67 10.96
N ALA A 176 -34.62 19.92 11.40
CA ALA A 176 -33.61 20.41 12.34
C ALA A 176 -32.73 21.51 11.70
N GLY A 177 -32.33 21.33 10.43
CA GLY A 177 -31.58 22.33 9.67
C GLY A 177 -32.36 23.62 9.43
N GLU A 178 -33.66 23.50 9.19
CA GLU A 178 -34.61 24.62 9.07
C GLU A 178 -35.02 25.22 10.42
N LYS A 179 -34.58 24.63 11.55
CA LYS A 179 -34.92 25.01 12.93
C LYS A 179 -36.42 24.96 13.24
N ILE A 180 -37.14 24.07 12.56
CA ILE A 180 -38.58 23.84 12.75
C ILE A 180 -38.87 22.53 13.50
N LEU A 181 -37.88 21.66 13.68
CA LEU A 181 -38.04 20.42 14.45
C LEU A 181 -38.28 20.75 15.93
N VAL A 182 -39.43 20.32 16.47
CA VAL A 182 -39.82 20.50 17.87
C VAL A 182 -40.17 19.14 18.47
N LEU A 183 -39.49 18.75 19.56
CA LEU A 183 -39.69 17.43 20.18
C LEU A 183 -41.10 17.23 20.76
N GLU A 184 -41.77 18.31 21.17
CA GLU A 184 -43.15 18.22 21.65
C GLU A 184 -44.20 18.19 20.52
N ASN A 185 -43.83 18.48 19.27
CA ASN A 185 -44.78 18.57 18.14
C ASN A 185 -44.19 18.06 16.81
N PHE A 186 -44.61 16.87 16.40
CA PHE A 186 -44.26 16.23 15.13
C PHE A 186 -45.30 16.45 14.01
N GLU A 187 -46.20 17.44 14.12
CA GLU A 187 -47.25 17.68 13.13
C GLU A 187 -46.69 17.95 11.72
N GLU A 188 -45.62 18.75 11.62
CA GLU A 188 -44.94 19.00 10.34
C GLU A 188 -44.23 17.74 9.82
N THR A 189 -43.59 16.96 10.71
CA THR A 189 -42.96 15.68 10.35
C THR A 189 -43.98 14.71 9.78
N VAL A 190 -45.15 14.59 10.42
CA VAL A 190 -46.27 13.75 9.96
C VAL A 190 -46.80 14.25 8.62
N LYS A 191 -46.90 15.56 8.43
CA LYS A 191 -47.34 16.16 7.18
C LYS A 191 -46.37 15.89 6.03
N ARG A 192 -45.05 16.04 6.25
CA ARG A 192 -44.01 15.71 5.25
C ARG A 192 -43.96 14.21 4.96
N ALA A 193 -44.05 13.38 6.00
CA ALA A 193 -44.05 11.92 5.84
C ALA A 193 -45.27 11.41 5.06
N LYS A 194 -46.43 12.08 5.14
CA LYS A 194 -47.62 11.75 4.34
C LYS A 194 -47.46 12.04 2.84
N VAL A 195 -46.51 12.89 2.46
CA VAL A 195 -46.23 13.21 1.06
C VAL A 195 -45.31 12.17 0.42
N ILE A 196 -44.59 11.38 1.24
CA ILE A 196 -43.74 10.29 0.75
C ILE A 196 -44.60 9.29 -0.01
N THR A 197 -44.16 9.01 -1.23
CA THR A 197 -44.78 8.04 -2.13
C THR A 197 -44.20 6.64 -1.93
N ASP A 198 -44.98 5.61 -2.28
CA ASP A 198 -44.48 4.22 -2.28
C ASP A 198 -43.29 4.04 -3.24
N ASP A 199 -43.24 4.83 -4.33
CA ASP A 199 -42.12 4.83 -5.27
C ASP A 199 -40.83 5.36 -4.63
N GLU A 200 -40.90 6.40 -3.80
CA GLU A 200 -39.74 6.90 -3.05
C GLU A 200 -39.24 5.87 -2.02
N ILE A 201 -40.17 5.18 -1.34
CA ILE A 201 -39.82 4.09 -0.42
C ILE A 201 -39.13 2.96 -1.17
N LEU A 202 -39.65 2.57 -2.34
CA LEU A 202 -39.05 1.54 -3.19
C LEU A 202 -37.68 1.95 -3.72
N GLN A 203 -37.49 3.21 -4.09
CA GLN A 203 -36.20 3.72 -4.52
C GLN A 203 -35.17 3.69 -3.38
N GLU A 204 -35.54 4.16 -2.19
CA GLU A 204 -34.67 4.12 -1.03
C GLU A 204 -34.35 2.67 -0.63
N ALA A 205 -35.34 1.78 -0.64
CA ALA A 205 -35.14 0.35 -0.38
C ALA A 205 -34.19 -0.29 -1.40
N ARG A 206 -34.26 0.11 -2.68
CA ARG A 206 -33.33 -0.33 -3.72
C ARG A 206 -31.90 0.17 -3.46
N ILE A 207 -31.73 1.41 -2.97
CA ILE A 207 -30.43 1.95 -2.58
C ILE A 207 -29.84 1.11 -1.43
N LEU A 208 -30.64 0.84 -0.40
CA LEU A 208 -30.22 0.03 0.75
C LEU A 208 -29.88 -1.41 0.35
N ALA A 209 -30.69 -2.05 -0.50
CA ALA A 209 -30.42 -3.38 -1.04
C ALA A 209 -29.11 -3.41 -1.85
N THR A 210 -28.85 -2.38 -2.65
CA THR A 210 -27.62 -2.24 -3.43
C THR A 210 -26.40 -2.07 -2.53
N ALA A 211 -26.52 -1.22 -1.50
CA ALA A 211 -25.46 -1.01 -0.52
C ALA A 211 -25.16 -2.28 0.29
N ALA A 212 -26.20 -3.03 0.68
CA ALA A 212 -26.07 -4.28 1.42
C ALA A 212 -25.43 -5.42 0.60
N GLY A 213 -25.65 -5.43 -0.73
CA GLY A 213 -25.01 -6.36 -1.65
C GLY A 213 -23.59 -5.99 -2.06
N SER A 214 -23.16 -4.76 -1.75
CA SER A 214 -21.84 -4.23 -2.15
C SER A 214 -20.71 -4.65 -1.20
N GLY A 215 -19.47 -4.54 -1.68
CA GLY A 215 -18.28 -4.93 -0.92
C GLY A 215 -18.14 -6.44 -0.71
N VAL A 216 -17.11 -6.86 0.02
CA VAL A 216 -16.79 -8.29 0.20
C VAL A 216 -17.87 -9.01 0.99
N VAL A 217 -18.25 -8.48 2.15
CA VAL A 217 -19.22 -9.11 3.05
C VAL A 217 -20.60 -9.17 2.40
N GLY A 218 -21.03 -8.10 1.73
CA GLY A 218 -22.29 -8.06 0.98
C GLY A 218 -22.33 -9.05 -0.17
N SER A 219 -21.22 -9.14 -0.92
CA SER A 219 -21.08 -10.11 -2.00
C SER A 219 -21.23 -11.54 -1.49
N VAL A 220 -20.52 -11.90 -0.42
CA VAL A 220 -20.58 -13.25 0.18
C VAL A 220 -21.97 -13.57 0.71
N LYS A 221 -22.63 -12.63 1.41
CA LYS A 221 -23.99 -12.80 1.94
C LYS A 221 -25.03 -12.99 0.83
N SER A 222 -24.81 -12.41 -0.34
CA SER A 222 -25.74 -12.46 -1.47
C SER A 222 -25.56 -13.69 -2.36
N ILE A 223 -24.48 -14.48 -2.18
CA ILE A 223 -24.21 -15.69 -2.98
C ILE A 223 -25.39 -16.66 -3.02
N PRO A 224 -26.08 -17.01 -1.91
CA PRO A 224 -27.19 -17.95 -1.96
C PRO A 224 -28.34 -17.47 -2.87
N ARG A 225 -28.65 -16.17 -2.84
CA ARG A 225 -29.66 -15.57 -3.72
C ARG A 225 -29.19 -15.58 -5.17
N ALA A 226 -27.94 -15.21 -5.41
CA ALA A 226 -27.34 -15.21 -6.75
C ALA A 226 -27.32 -16.60 -7.38
N ILE A 227 -27.05 -17.66 -6.61
CA ILE A 227 -27.08 -19.05 -7.09
C ILE A 227 -28.52 -19.48 -7.46
N ALA A 228 -29.53 -18.96 -6.77
CA ALA A 228 -30.92 -19.25 -7.09
C ALA A 228 -31.39 -18.58 -8.39
N SER A 229 -30.79 -17.44 -8.77
CA SER A 229 -31.19 -16.63 -9.94
C SER A 229 -30.02 -16.39 -10.92
N ILE A 230 -29.34 -17.46 -11.31
CA ILE A 230 -28.17 -17.38 -12.21
C ILE A 230 -28.62 -17.01 -13.64
N SER A 231 -27.99 -15.98 -14.20
CA SER A 231 -28.03 -15.72 -15.64
C SER A 231 -26.91 -16.49 -16.34
N TRP A 232 -27.25 -17.64 -16.93
CA TRP A 232 -26.29 -18.46 -17.68
C TRP A 232 -25.65 -17.72 -18.86
N LEU A 233 -26.35 -16.74 -19.41
CA LEU A 233 -25.81 -15.89 -20.46
C LEU A 233 -24.63 -15.06 -19.94
N GLU A 234 -24.81 -14.33 -18.84
CA GLU A 234 -23.76 -13.50 -18.24
C GLU A 234 -22.56 -14.36 -17.80
N VAL A 235 -22.83 -15.52 -17.21
CA VAL A 235 -21.80 -16.52 -16.88
C VAL A 235 -21.03 -16.90 -18.14
N SER A 236 -21.71 -17.24 -19.24
CA SER A 236 -21.04 -17.62 -20.48
C SER A 236 -20.15 -16.50 -21.06
N LEU A 237 -20.61 -15.25 -20.99
CA LEU A 237 -19.85 -14.08 -21.45
C LEU A 237 -18.60 -13.87 -20.60
N ALA A 238 -18.74 -13.90 -19.27
CA ALA A 238 -17.62 -13.77 -18.34
C ALA A 238 -16.58 -14.88 -18.52
N PHE A 239 -17.02 -16.14 -18.61
CA PHE A 239 -16.13 -17.28 -18.84
C PHE A 239 -15.47 -17.23 -20.22
N ALA A 240 -16.17 -16.81 -21.27
CA ALA A 240 -15.58 -16.59 -22.59
C ALA A 240 -14.49 -15.51 -22.55
N THR A 241 -14.73 -14.41 -21.82
CA THR A 241 -13.73 -13.37 -21.59
C THR A 241 -12.50 -13.94 -20.88
N ILE A 242 -12.67 -14.67 -19.77
CA ILE A 242 -11.56 -15.29 -19.02
C ILE A 242 -10.78 -16.27 -19.91
N PHE A 243 -11.49 -17.11 -20.66
CA PHE A 243 -10.91 -18.09 -21.57
C PHE A 243 -10.06 -17.42 -22.65
N ILE A 244 -10.56 -16.35 -23.29
CA ILE A 244 -9.79 -15.59 -24.28
C ILE A 244 -8.57 -14.94 -23.62
N ILE A 245 -8.69 -14.34 -22.43
CA ILE A 245 -7.58 -13.66 -21.76
C ILE A 245 -6.40 -14.62 -21.49
N PHE A 246 -6.67 -15.84 -21.04
CA PHE A 246 -5.63 -16.84 -20.77
C PHE A 246 -5.20 -17.62 -22.02
N GLY A 247 -6.14 -17.96 -22.90
CA GLY A 247 -5.90 -18.75 -24.12
C GLY A 247 -5.19 -17.97 -25.21
N PHE A 248 -5.60 -16.71 -25.46
CA PHE A 248 -5.07 -15.91 -26.58
C PHE A 248 -3.57 -15.61 -26.44
N LYS A 249 -3.05 -15.61 -25.21
CA LYS A 249 -1.60 -15.49 -24.93
C LYS A 249 -0.76 -16.57 -25.60
N ARG A 250 -1.35 -17.74 -25.92
CA ARG A 250 -0.68 -18.83 -26.65
C ARG A 250 -0.59 -18.58 -28.16
N ILE A 251 -1.44 -17.71 -28.70
CA ILE A 251 -1.48 -17.38 -30.13
C ILE A 251 -0.49 -16.26 -30.42
N THR A 252 -0.56 -15.17 -29.65
CA THR A 252 0.36 -14.03 -29.78
C THR A 252 0.52 -13.29 -28.47
N THR A 253 1.72 -12.77 -28.25
CA THR A 253 2.05 -11.88 -27.13
C THR A 253 2.14 -10.42 -27.53
N LYS A 254 2.02 -10.10 -28.84
CA LYS A 254 2.11 -8.73 -29.35
C LYS A 254 0.85 -7.91 -29.10
N VAL A 255 -0.31 -8.56 -29.11
CA VAL A 255 -1.61 -7.91 -28.90
C VAL A 255 -2.11 -8.24 -27.49
N PRO A 256 -2.57 -7.24 -26.71
CA PRO A 256 -3.09 -7.45 -25.37
C PRO A 256 -4.32 -8.36 -25.36
N SER A 257 -4.27 -9.47 -24.63
CA SER A 257 -5.40 -10.43 -24.60
C SER A 257 -6.67 -9.86 -23.96
N THR A 258 -6.54 -8.91 -23.02
CA THR A 258 -7.66 -8.20 -22.40
C THR A 258 -8.43 -7.34 -23.40
N LEU A 259 -7.74 -6.68 -24.33
CA LEU A 259 -8.37 -5.91 -25.39
C LEU A 259 -9.10 -6.83 -26.37
N VAL A 260 -8.47 -7.93 -26.77
CA VAL A 260 -9.09 -8.91 -27.68
C VAL A 260 -10.34 -9.49 -27.06
N ALA A 261 -10.28 -9.88 -25.78
CA ALA A 261 -11.45 -10.38 -25.06
C ALA A 261 -12.57 -9.32 -24.98
N LEU A 262 -12.23 -8.07 -24.67
CA LEU A 262 -13.20 -6.97 -24.63
C LEU A 262 -13.92 -6.83 -25.98
N ILE A 263 -13.17 -6.72 -27.08
CA ILE A 263 -13.72 -6.47 -28.42
C ILE A 263 -14.51 -7.68 -28.92
N VAL A 264 -13.91 -8.87 -28.90
CA VAL A 264 -14.50 -10.08 -29.50
C VAL A 264 -15.78 -10.47 -28.75
N VAL A 265 -15.75 -10.48 -27.42
CA VAL A 265 -16.92 -10.89 -26.63
C VAL A 265 -18.02 -9.83 -26.70
N SER A 266 -17.68 -8.54 -26.65
CA SER A 266 -18.70 -7.47 -26.76
C SER A 266 -19.35 -7.44 -28.15
N ILE A 267 -18.58 -7.57 -29.23
CA ILE A 267 -19.15 -7.65 -30.58
C ILE A 267 -20.01 -8.90 -30.73
N GLY A 268 -19.52 -10.06 -30.26
CA GLY A 268 -20.28 -11.31 -30.29
C GLY A 268 -21.61 -11.20 -29.53
N ALA A 269 -21.60 -10.61 -28.34
CA ALA A 269 -22.79 -10.38 -27.52
C ALA A 269 -23.78 -9.44 -28.22
N ASN A 270 -23.33 -8.34 -28.82
CA ASN A 270 -24.21 -7.41 -29.54
C ASN A 270 -24.80 -8.02 -30.82
N ILE A 271 -24.02 -8.83 -31.55
CA ILE A 271 -24.53 -9.60 -32.71
C ILE A 271 -25.60 -10.59 -32.22
N ALA A 272 -25.31 -11.35 -31.16
CA ALA A 272 -26.25 -12.30 -30.60
C ALA A 272 -27.52 -11.63 -30.06
N GLN A 273 -27.42 -10.42 -29.49
CA GLN A 273 -28.60 -9.64 -29.13
C GLN A 273 -29.47 -9.31 -30.35
N HIS A 274 -28.86 -8.87 -31.45
CA HIS A 274 -29.60 -8.48 -32.65
C HIS A 274 -30.29 -9.68 -33.34
N TYR A 275 -29.63 -10.84 -33.40
CA TYR A 275 -30.13 -12.01 -34.14
C TYR A 275 -30.83 -13.05 -33.26
N LEU A 276 -30.46 -13.20 -31.99
CA LEU A 276 -30.96 -14.21 -31.06
C LEU A 276 -31.78 -13.63 -29.91
N GLY A 277 -31.91 -12.30 -29.82
CA GLY A 277 -32.71 -11.63 -28.78
C GLY A 277 -32.13 -11.73 -27.38
N TRP A 278 -30.81 -11.88 -27.23
CA TRP A 278 -30.15 -11.96 -25.93
C TRP A 278 -30.30 -10.67 -25.11
N GLU A 279 -30.73 -10.81 -23.86
CA GLU A 279 -30.80 -9.72 -22.88
C GLU A 279 -29.69 -9.87 -21.84
N PHE A 280 -28.83 -8.86 -21.73
CA PHE A 280 -27.74 -8.80 -20.77
C PHE A 280 -27.58 -7.38 -20.22
N ALA A 281 -27.01 -7.26 -19.03
CA ALA A 281 -26.74 -5.99 -18.39
C ALA A 281 -25.58 -5.28 -19.11
N ARG A 282 -25.81 -4.03 -19.53
CA ARG A 282 -24.78 -3.16 -20.09
C ARG A 282 -24.19 -2.27 -19.00
N ILE A 283 -23.01 -1.73 -19.28
CA ILE A 283 -22.44 -0.69 -18.42
C ILE A 283 -23.26 0.60 -18.49
N ILE A 284 -23.13 1.43 -17.46
CA ILE A 284 -23.73 2.78 -17.43
C ILE A 284 -23.20 3.59 -18.63
N PRO A 285 -24.04 4.37 -19.32
CA PRO A 285 -23.62 5.20 -20.44
C PRO A 285 -22.44 6.10 -20.08
N ILE A 286 -21.49 6.21 -21.01
CA ILE A 286 -20.32 7.09 -20.86
C ILE A 286 -20.70 8.48 -21.33
N GLU A 287 -20.41 9.50 -20.52
CA GLU A 287 -20.67 10.89 -20.86
C GLU A 287 -19.85 11.31 -22.09
N LYS A 288 -20.54 11.87 -23.09
CA LYS A 288 -19.88 12.43 -24.28
C LYS A 288 -19.34 13.80 -23.98
N GLY A 289 -18.11 14.04 -24.43
CA GLY A 289 -17.49 15.36 -24.40
C GLY A 289 -16.20 15.37 -23.60
N LEU A 290 -15.63 16.56 -23.48
CA LEU A 290 -14.45 16.76 -22.65
C LEU A 290 -14.83 16.66 -21.17
N PRO A 291 -13.93 16.14 -20.31
CA PRO A 291 -14.16 16.11 -18.88
C PRO A 291 -14.48 17.52 -18.36
N THR A 292 -15.59 17.66 -17.63
CA THR A 292 -16.04 18.93 -17.06
C THR A 292 -15.33 19.22 -15.75
N LEU A 293 -15.10 20.50 -15.47
CA LEU A 293 -14.45 20.93 -14.23
C LEU A 293 -15.47 21.00 -13.09
N ASN A 294 -15.28 20.20 -12.06
CA ASN A 294 -16.14 20.10 -10.88
C ASN A 294 -15.68 21.11 -9.82
N LEU A 295 -16.09 22.38 -9.98
CA LEU A 295 -15.77 23.45 -9.01
C LEU A 295 -16.55 23.34 -7.69
N SER A 296 -17.57 22.48 -7.64
CA SER A 296 -18.37 22.17 -6.45
C SER A 296 -17.54 21.71 -5.24
N ILE A 297 -16.35 21.16 -5.51
CA ILE A 297 -15.35 20.76 -4.50
C ILE A 297 -14.99 21.92 -3.56
N PHE A 298 -14.94 23.16 -4.07
CA PHE A 298 -14.57 24.34 -3.29
C PHE A 298 -15.76 25.06 -2.67
N THR A 299 -16.95 24.95 -3.28
CA THR A 299 -18.16 25.65 -2.80
C THR A 299 -18.89 24.87 -1.71
N SER A 300 -18.85 23.53 -1.75
CA SER A 300 -19.55 22.65 -0.81
C SER A 300 -18.66 22.18 0.35
N PHE A 301 -17.63 22.96 0.70
CA PHE A 301 -16.63 22.59 1.69
C PHE A 301 -17.20 22.64 3.13
N ASP A 302 -17.44 21.47 3.71
CA ASP A 302 -17.77 21.32 5.13
C ASP A 302 -16.71 20.45 5.84
N VAL A 303 -15.97 21.07 6.76
CA VAL A 303 -14.91 20.43 7.54
C VAL A 303 -15.45 19.24 8.34
N SER A 304 -16.68 19.31 8.82
CA SER A 304 -17.31 18.28 9.66
C SER A 304 -17.50 16.98 8.87
N ILE A 305 -17.89 17.09 7.60
CA ILE A 305 -18.10 15.94 6.71
C ILE A 305 -16.77 15.35 6.26
N ILE A 306 -15.74 16.18 6.06
CA ILE A 306 -14.43 15.74 5.53
C ILE A 306 -13.53 15.16 6.63
N SER A 307 -13.63 15.65 7.87
CA SER A 307 -12.75 15.28 8.98
C SER A 307 -12.57 13.75 9.14
N PRO A 308 -13.63 12.92 9.08
CA PRO A 308 -13.50 11.46 9.15
C PRO A 308 -12.65 10.85 8.02
N TYR A 309 -12.60 11.50 6.86
CA TYR A 309 -11.95 10.98 5.65
C TYR A 309 -10.52 11.49 5.43
N ILE A 310 -9.97 12.33 6.32
CA ILE A 310 -8.59 12.82 6.22
C ILE A 310 -7.60 11.65 6.26
N PHE A 311 -7.78 10.72 7.20
CA PHE A 311 -6.91 9.54 7.32
C PHE A 311 -7.04 8.60 6.12
N THR A 312 -8.24 8.51 5.57
CA THR A 312 -8.53 7.77 4.34
C THR A 312 -7.82 8.38 3.13
N ALA A 313 -7.86 9.71 2.97
CA ALA A 313 -7.11 10.42 1.94
C ALA A 313 -5.59 10.20 2.07
N LEU A 314 -5.07 10.28 3.30
CA LEU A 314 -3.67 9.99 3.59
C LEU A 314 -3.31 8.54 3.21
N THR A 315 -4.23 7.60 3.41
CA THR A 315 -3.97 6.21 3.06
C THR A 315 -4.01 5.98 1.55
N LEU A 316 -4.97 6.55 0.84
CA LEU A 316 -4.95 6.56 -0.63
C LEU A 316 -3.64 7.16 -1.16
N ALA A 317 -3.12 8.20 -0.49
CA ALA A 317 -1.84 8.79 -0.84
C ALA A 317 -0.68 7.79 -0.66
N PHE A 318 -0.58 7.15 0.51
CA PHE A 318 0.44 6.13 0.79
C PHE A 318 0.33 4.93 -0.16
N LEU A 319 -0.89 4.46 -0.41
CA LEU A 319 -1.12 3.35 -1.31
C LEU A 319 -0.64 3.67 -2.73
N GLY A 320 -1.07 4.81 -3.28
CA GLY A 320 -0.63 5.23 -4.61
C GLY A 320 0.88 5.48 -4.67
N ALA A 321 1.50 5.89 -3.56
CA ALA A 321 2.95 6.02 -3.45
C ALA A 321 3.66 4.66 -3.53
N ILE A 322 3.16 3.63 -2.83
CA ILE A 322 3.71 2.27 -2.85
C ILE A 322 3.61 1.68 -4.26
N ASP A 323 2.42 1.68 -4.85
CA ASP A 323 2.17 1.13 -6.19
C ASP A 323 3.04 1.81 -7.26
N SER A 324 3.15 3.13 -7.17
CA SER A 324 3.92 3.92 -8.12
C SER A 324 5.42 3.62 -8.02
N LEU A 325 5.97 3.56 -6.81
CA LEU A 325 7.40 3.32 -6.62
C LEU A 325 7.80 1.86 -6.90
N LEU A 326 6.95 0.88 -6.55
CA LEU A 326 7.17 -0.50 -6.96
C LEU A 326 7.15 -0.64 -8.48
N THR A 327 6.23 0.04 -9.16
CA THR A 327 6.21 0.10 -10.62
C THR A 327 7.47 0.79 -11.18
N SER A 328 7.97 1.83 -10.51
CA SER A 328 9.19 2.53 -10.90
C SER A 328 10.42 1.61 -10.82
N VAL A 329 10.49 0.75 -9.80
CA VAL A 329 11.56 -0.25 -9.66
C VAL A 329 11.51 -1.28 -10.79
N VAL A 330 10.32 -1.72 -11.22
CA VAL A 330 10.18 -2.62 -12.38
C VAL A 330 10.64 -1.91 -13.66
N ALA A 331 10.19 -0.67 -13.87
CA ALA A 331 10.58 0.13 -15.03
C ALA A 331 12.11 0.31 -15.10
N ASP A 332 12.74 0.72 -14.00
CA ASP A 332 14.19 0.91 -13.88
C ASP A 332 14.98 -0.36 -14.21
N ASN A 333 14.51 -1.51 -13.74
CA ASN A 333 15.17 -2.79 -14.03
C ASN A 333 15.10 -3.17 -15.51
N MET A 334 14.03 -2.79 -16.21
CA MET A 334 13.85 -3.04 -17.65
C MET A 334 14.63 -2.04 -18.52
N THR A 335 14.56 -0.75 -18.18
CA THR A 335 15.20 0.33 -18.95
C THR A 335 16.66 0.56 -18.57
N LYS A 336 17.15 -0.08 -17.49
CA LYS A 336 18.47 0.13 -16.89
C LYS A 336 18.70 1.59 -16.47
N THR A 337 17.65 2.23 -15.97
CA THR A 337 17.69 3.61 -15.44
C THR A 337 17.53 3.64 -13.93
N LYS A 338 17.57 4.84 -13.35
CA LYS A 338 17.17 5.10 -11.97
C LYS A 338 16.15 6.23 -11.94
N HIS A 339 15.00 5.98 -11.33
CA HIS A 339 13.99 7.00 -11.09
C HIS A 339 14.37 7.92 -9.92
N ASN A 340 13.66 9.05 -9.81
CA ASN A 340 13.66 9.90 -8.62
C ASN A 340 12.36 9.65 -7.82
N PRO A 341 12.41 8.95 -6.68
CA PRO A 341 11.20 8.57 -5.92
C PRO A 341 10.37 9.77 -5.48
N ASN A 342 11.00 10.82 -4.95
CA ASN A 342 10.29 11.99 -4.42
C ASN A 342 9.57 12.75 -5.55
N ARG A 343 10.24 12.89 -6.69
CA ARG A 343 9.62 13.52 -7.87
C ARG A 343 8.49 12.67 -8.43
N GLU A 344 8.60 11.35 -8.35
CA GLU A 344 7.51 10.45 -8.73
C GLU A 344 6.28 10.68 -7.86
N LEU A 345 6.44 10.76 -6.53
CA LEU A 345 5.31 11.06 -5.63
C LEU A 345 4.65 12.42 -5.92
N ILE A 346 5.46 13.46 -6.16
CA ILE A 346 4.95 14.78 -6.53
C ILE A 346 4.15 14.69 -7.85
N GLY A 347 4.67 13.97 -8.85
CA GLY A 347 3.98 13.79 -10.12
C GLY A 347 2.66 13.05 -9.99
N GLN A 348 2.64 11.94 -9.24
CA GLN A 348 1.40 11.20 -8.94
C GLN A 348 0.40 12.08 -8.20
N GLY A 349 0.84 12.83 -7.20
CA GLY A 349 -0.01 13.71 -6.43
C GLY A 349 -0.65 14.82 -7.27
N ILE A 350 0.13 15.47 -8.14
CA ILE A 350 -0.40 16.43 -9.12
C ILE A 350 -1.42 15.76 -10.05
N GLY A 351 -1.11 14.58 -10.56
CA GLY A 351 -2.02 13.83 -11.43
C GLY A 351 -3.34 13.48 -10.76
N ASN A 352 -3.29 12.99 -9.52
CA ASN A 352 -4.46 12.64 -8.71
C ASN A 352 -5.30 13.87 -8.33
N SER A 353 -4.66 14.97 -7.91
CA SER A 353 -5.38 16.21 -7.62
C SER A 353 -6.08 16.74 -8.88
N ILE A 354 -5.41 16.77 -10.03
CA ILE A 354 -6.06 17.23 -11.28
C ILE A 354 -7.18 16.26 -11.68
N ALA A 355 -6.98 14.95 -11.60
CA ALA A 355 -8.01 13.98 -11.92
C ALA A 355 -9.29 14.19 -11.10
N SER A 356 -9.15 14.46 -9.80
CA SER A 356 -10.30 14.72 -8.94
C SER A 356 -11.13 15.93 -9.38
N LEU A 357 -10.50 16.99 -9.89
CA LEU A 357 -11.20 18.17 -10.42
C LEU A 357 -12.07 17.84 -11.64
N PHE A 358 -11.74 16.78 -12.37
CA PHE A 358 -12.46 16.33 -13.56
C PHE A 358 -13.35 15.11 -13.31
N GLY A 359 -13.67 14.81 -12.04
CA GLY A 359 -14.50 13.65 -11.69
C GLY A 359 -13.77 12.30 -11.84
N GLY A 360 -12.45 12.32 -11.97
CA GLY A 360 -11.63 11.14 -12.21
C GLY A 360 -11.30 10.38 -10.91
N LEU A 361 -11.26 9.05 -11.02
CA LEU A 361 -10.76 8.19 -9.95
C LEU A 361 -9.26 8.41 -9.71
N PRO A 362 -8.81 8.33 -8.45
CA PRO A 362 -7.39 8.37 -8.14
C PRO A 362 -6.71 7.08 -8.64
N GLY A 363 -5.40 7.15 -8.79
CA GLY A 363 -4.61 6.11 -9.41
C GLY A 363 -3.13 6.18 -9.03
N ALA A 364 -2.37 5.29 -9.65
CA ALA A 364 -0.96 5.09 -9.36
C ALA A 364 -0.23 4.55 -10.60
N GLY A 365 1.06 4.23 -10.44
CA GLY A 365 1.82 3.52 -11.47
C GLY A 365 1.22 2.14 -11.77
N ALA A 366 0.93 1.88 -13.05
CA ALA A 366 0.38 0.62 -13.51
C ALA A 366 1.48 -0.26 -14.13
N THR A 367 1.88 -1.31 -13.43
CA THR A 367 3.01 -2.16 -13.82
C THR A 367 2.83 -2.78 -15.21
N ILE A 368 1.68 -3.41 -15.50
CA ILE A 368 1.44 -4.06 -16.80
C ILE A 368 1.46 -3.05 -17.94
N ARG A 369 0.83 -1.88 -17.76
CA ARG A 369 0.80 -0.82 -18.79
C ARG A 369 2.20 -0.27 -19.05
N THR A 370 2.99 -0.12 -18.00
CA THR A 370 4.39 0.33 -18.07
C THR A 370 5.27 -0.71 -18.77
N VAL A 371 5.13 -2.00 -18.46
CA VAL A 371 5.85 -3.09 -19.14
C VAL A 371 5.52 -3.11 -20.63
N VAL A 372 4.24 -2.98 -21.00
CA VAL A 372 3.84 -2.94 -22.41
C VAL A 372 4.38 -1.69 -23.11
N ASN A 373 4.33 -0.53 -22.46
CA ASN A 373 4.92 0.70 -22.99
C ASN A 373 6.41 0.53 -23.32
N ILE A 374 7.19 -0.02 -22.38
CA ILE A 374 8.63 -0.25 -22.53
C ILE A 374 8.89 -1.27 -23.65
N ASN A 375 8.17 -2.40 -23.65
CA ASN A 375 8.33 -3.44 -24.68
C ASN A 375 7.96 -2.95 -26.09
N SER A 376 7.02 -2.01 -26.20
CA SER A 376 6.65 -1.35 -27.45
C SER A 376 7.58 -0.19 -27.84
N GLY A 377 8.67 0.04 -27.09
CA GLY A 377 9.71 0.99 -27.42
C GLY A 377 9.60 2.37 -26.77
N GLY A 378 8.68 2.56 -25.80
CA GLY A 378 8.57 3.78 -25.01
C GLY A 378 9.79 3.98 -24.11
N THR A 379 10.40 5.17 -24.16
CA THR A 379 11.64 5.47 -23.41
C THR A 379 11.57 6.79 -22.63
N THR A 380 10.66 7.69 -22.97
CA THR A 380 10.53 9.01 -22.35
C THR A 380 9.12 9.25 -21.82
N LYS A 381 8.97 10.31 -21.02
CA LYS A 381 7.70 10.81 -20.46
C LYS A 381 6.63 11.05 -21.52
N LEU A 382 7.06 11.32 -22.76
CA LEU A 382 6.17 11.55 -23.89
C LEU A 382 5.28 10.34 -24.16
N SER A 383 5.79 9.12 -23.99
CA SER A 383 5.00 7.90 -24.19
C SER A 383 3.77 7.83 -23.29
N GLY A 384 3.89 8.21 -22.01
CA GLY A 384 2.76 8.27 -21.09
C GLY A 384 1.76 9.37 -21.41
N MET A 385 2.25 10.56 -21.82
CA MET A 385 1.39 11.65 -22.29
C MET A 385 0.61 11.24 -23.54
N ILE A 386 1.25 10.55 -24.50
CA ILE A 386 0.59 10.01 -25.70
C ILE A 386 -0.46 8.98 -25.32
N ALA A 387 -0.18 8.08 -24.36
CA ALA A 387 -1.17 7.10 -23.91
C ALA A 387 -2.45 7.76 -23.38
N ALA A 388 -2.31 8.82 -22.59
CA ALA A 388 -3.44 9.60 -22.08
C ALA A 388 -4.22 10.32 -23.20
N ILE A 389 -3.52 10.93 -24.17
CA ILE A 389 -4.15 11.58 -25.32
C ILE A 389 -4.91 10.56 -26.18
N ILE A 390 -4.33 9.38 -26.43
CA ILE A 390 -4.99 8.31 -27.18
C ILE A 390 -6.25 7.84 -26.45
N LEU A 391 -6.20 7.72 -25.12
CA LEU A 391 -7.38 7.36 -24.35
C LEU A 391 -8.46 8.44 -24.41
N LEU A 392 -8.09 9.72 -24.38
CA LEU A 392 -9.01 10.84 -24.58
C LEU A 392 -9.67 10.78 -25.96
N ILE A 393 -8.89 10.57 -27.02
CA ILE A 393 -9.40 10.44 -28.39
C ILE A 393 -10.38 9.26 -28.49
N ILE A 394 -10.03 8.10 -27.94
CA ILE A 394 -10.92 6.93 -27.93
C ILE A 394 -12.21 7.24 -27.17
N THR A 395 -12.14 7.92 -26.03
CA THR A 395 -13.32 8.29 -25.24
C THR A 395 -14.24 9.20 -26.03
N LEU A 396 -13.70 10.23 -26.69
CA LEU A 396 -14.48 11.18 -27.49
C LEU A 396 -15.13 10.53 -28.73
N LEU A 397 -14.45 9.58 -29.37
CA LEU A 397 -14.92 8.96 -30.62
C LEU A 397 -15.76 7.70 -30.40
N MET A 398 -15.54 6.96 -29.32
CA MET A 398 -16.10 5.62 -29.12
C MET A 398 -16.98 5.48 -27.87
N ALA A 399 -17.39 6.59 -27.22
CA ALA A 399 -18.26 6.54 -26.03
C ALA A 399 -19.56 5.74 -26.26
N ASP A 400 -20.24 5.91 -27.40
CA ASP A 400 -21.46 5.16 -27.72
C ASP A 400 -21.21 3.66 -27.84
N ILE A 401 -20.12 3.30 -28.52
CA ILE A 401 -19.74 1.91 -28.75
C ILE A 401 -19.34 1.27 -27.41
N ALA A 402 -18.56 1.99 -26.60
CA ALA A 402 -18.14 1.51 -25.30
C ALA A 402 -19.32 1.35 -24.32
N SER A 403 -20.37 2.16 -24.43
CA SER A 403 -21.60 2.01 -23.62
C SER A 403 -22.39 0.73 -23.94
N GLN A 404 -22.09 0.04 -25.04
CA GLN A 404 -22.71 -1.24 -25.42
C GLN A 404 -21.97 -2.47 -24.87
N ILE A 405 -20.91 -2.26 -24.07
CA ILE A 405 -20.14 -3.35 -23.48
C ILE A 405 -21.00 -4.06 -22.41
N PRO A 406 -21.13 -5.41 -22.46
CA PRO A 406 -21.78 -6.17 -21.39
C PRO A 406 -20.99 -6.07 -20.08
N ALA A 407 -21.69 -5.92 -18.95
CA ALA A 407 -21.07 -5.83 -17.64
C ALA A 407 -20.30 -7.11 -17.27
N ALA A 408 -20.78 -8.29 -17.67
CA ALA A 408 -20.05 -9.55 -17.44
C ALA A 408 -18.69 -9.62 -18.14
N VAL A 409 -18.48 -8.92 -19.26
CA VAL A 409 -17.18 -8.85 -19.92
C VAL A 409 -16.18 -8.10 -19.02
N LEU A 410 -16.60 -6.99 -18.40
CA LEU A 410 -15.75 -6.27 -17.45
C LEU A 410 -15.52 -7.09 -16.18
N ALA A 411 -16.53 -7.81 -15.69
CA ALA A 411 -16.38 -8.72 -14.54
C ALA A 411 -15.35 -9.82 -14.83
N GLY A 412 -15.41 -10.43 -16.02
CA GLY A 412 -14.41 -11.42 -16.48
C GLY A 412 -13.00 -10.82 -16.55
N ILE A 413 -12.85 -9.59 -17.04
CA ILE A 413 -11.56 -8.86 -17.02
C ILE A 413 -11.09 -8.68 -15.57
N LEU A 414 -11.94 -8.18 -14.66
CA LEU A 414 -11.58 -7.95 -13.27
C LEU A 414 -11.21 -9.24 -12.54
N ILE A 415 -11.87 -10.37 -12.79
CA ILE A 415 -11.48 -11.68 -12.26
C ILE A 415 -10.03 -12.00 -12.67
N THR A 416 -9.69 -11.86 -13.95
CA THR A 416 -8.31 -12.14 -14.41
C THR A 416 -7.28 -11.19 -13.82
N VAL A 417 -7.67 -9.93 -13.54
CA VAL A 417 -6.82 -8.95 -12.87
C VAL A 417 -6.65 -9.30 -11.40
N GLY A 418 -7.72 -9.69 -10.71
CA GLY A 418 -7.69 -10.14 -9.32
C GLY A 418 -6.73 -11.32 -9.14
N ILE A 419 -6.82 -12.32 -10.02
CA ILE A 419 -5.84 -13.42 -10.12
C ILE A 419 -4.43 -12.87 -10.35
N GLY A 420 -4.24 -11.98 -11.33
CA GLY A 420 -2.93 -11.47 -11.71
C GLY A 420 -2.21 -10.61 -10.65
N VAL A 421 -2.95 -9.98 -9.72
CA VAL A 421 -2.39 -9.12 -8.67
C VAL A 421 -1.95 -9.91 -7.44
N MET A 422 -2.46 -11.12 -7.21
CA MET A 422 -2.08 -11.94 -6.06
C MET A 422 -0.58 -12.32 -6.09
N ASP A 423 0.09 -12.26 -4.94
CA ASP A 423 1.49 -12.68 -4.83
C ASP A 423 1.61 -14.20 -4.62
N TYR A 424 1.48 -14.95 -5.72
CA TYR A 424 1.64 -16.40 -5.71
C TYR A 424 3.01 -16.87 -5.22
N LYS A 425 4.06 -16.06 -5.39
CA LYS A 425 5.40 -16.42 -4.93
C LYS A 425 5.46 -16.37 -3.41
N GLY A 426 4.96 -15.30 -2.80
CA GLY A 426 4.83 -15.18 -1.35
C GLY A 426 3.95 -16.27 -0.75
N LEU A 427 2.76 -16.50 -1.34
CA LEU A 427 1.84 -17.54 -0.88
C LEU A 427 2.43 -18.95 -0.95
N LYS A 428 3.09 -19.29 -2.06
CA LYS A 428 3.75 -20.60 -2.21
C LYS A 428 4.95 -20.76 -1.28
N ALA A 429 5.58 -19.66 -0.87
CA ALA A 429 6.71 -19.66 0.04
C ALA A 429 6.32 -19.80 1.52
N ILE A 430 5.04 -19.66 1.89
CA ILE A 430 4.53 -19.75 3.28
C ILE A 430 5.17 -20.88 4.10
N PRO A 431 5.24 -22.14 3.61
CA PRO A 431 5.78 -23.23 4.41
C PRO A 431 7.28 -23.10 4.73
N ASN A 432 8.01 -22.28 3.97
CA ASN A 432 9.46 -22.16 4.00
C ASN A 432 9.96 -20.84 4.62
N ILE A 433 9.07 -19.88 4.91
CA ILE A 433 9.45 -18.58 5.48
C ILE A 433 9.26 -18.57 7.00
N PRO A 434 9.96 -17.68 7.75
CA PRO A 434 9.79 -17.58 9.20
C PRO A 434 8.34 -17.38 9.61
N ARG A 435 7.90 -18.05 10.69
CA ARG A 435 6.53 -17.95 11.21
C ARG A 435 6.09 -16.51 11.48
N SER A 436 7.00 -15.68 12.00
CA SER A 436 6.72 -14.27 12.28
C SER A 436 6.31 -13.48 11.04
N GLU A 437 6.93 -13.78 9.88
CA GLU A 437 6.62 -13.12 8.60
C GLU A 437 5.33 -13.65 8.00
N THR A 438 5.11 -14.96 8.09
CA THR A 438 3.84 -15.59 7.70
C THR A 438 2.66 -15.00 8.46
N ILE A 439 2.79 -14.83 9.79
CA ILE A 439 1.73 -14.27 10.62
C ILE A 439 1.40 -12.84 10.18
N ILE A 440 2.40 -11.98 9.97
CA ILE A 440 2.17 -10.61 9.46
C ILE A 440 1.38 -10.66 8.15
N MET A 441 1.82 -11.50 7.21
CA MET A 441 1.19 -11.61 5.90
C MET A 441 -0.27 -12.07 5.99
N ILE A 442 -0.57 -13.09 6.81
CA ILE A 442 -1.93 -13.60 7.02
C ILE A 442 -2.80 -12.56 7.73
N VAL A 443 -2.29 -11.90 8.76
CA VAL A 443 -3.02 -10.85 9.48
C VAL A 443 -3.40 -9.72 8.54
N VAL A 444 -2.43 -9.21 7.76
CA VAL A 444 -2.69 -8.17 6.76
C VAL A 444 -3.75 -8.66 5.76
N LEU A 445 -3.61 -9.88 5.24
CA LEU A 445 -4.55 -10.46 4.29
C LEU A 445 -5.98 -10.51 4.85
N VAL A 446 -6.17 -11.09 6.03
CA VAL A 446 -7.50 -11.31 6.61
C VAL A 446 -8.16 -9.98 7.01
N LEU A 447 -7.42 -9.11 7.70
CA LEU A 447 -7.96 -7.80 8.11
C LEU A 447 -8.32 -6.95 6.89
N SER A 448 -7.51 -7.03 5.83
CA SER A 448 -7.76 -6.28 4.60
C SER A 448 -9.02 -6.73 3.86
N VAL A 449 -9.29 -8.03 3.83
CA VAL A 449 -10.44 -8.61 3.12
C VAL A 449 -11.75 -8.39 3.87
N PHE A 450 -11.75 -8.56 5.20
CA PHE A 450 -12.99 -8.62 5.99
C PHE A 450 -13.27 -7.41 6.85
N TRP A 451 -12.27 -6.58 7.15
CA TRP A 451 -12.44 -5.41 7.99
C TRP A 451 -12.16 -4.13 7.23
N ASP A 452 -10.88 -3.83 7.03
CA ASP A 452 -10.46 -2.59 6.41
C ASP A 452 -9.02 -2.72 5.89
N LEU A 453 -8.85 -2.42 4.60
CA LEU A 453 -7.58 -2.52 3.88
C LEU A 453 -6.53 -1.54 4.44
N VAL A 454 -6.96 -0.36 4.86
CA VAL A 454 -6.10 0.72 5.34
C VAL A 454 -5.50 0.36 6.70
N TYR A 455 -6.35 0.03 7.68
CA TYR A 455 -5.91 -0.33 9.02
C TYR A 455 -5.05 -1.60 9.02
N ALA A 456 -5.36 -2.56 8.15
CA ALA A 456 -4.58 -3.77 8.02
C ALA A 456 -3.11 -3.51 7.63
N VAL A 457 -2.85 -2.62 6.66
CA VAL A 457 -1.48 -2.25 6.28
C VAL A 457 -0.75 -1.57 7.43
N GLY A 458 -1.42 -0.63 8.13
CA GLY A 458 -0.86 0.05 9.29
C GLY A 458 -0.47 -0.92 10.42
N ILE A 459 -1.37 -1.82 10.79
CA ILE A 459 -1.13 -2.88 11.78
C ILE A 459 0.02 -3.78 11.32
N GLY A 460 0.04 -4.19 10.04
CA GLY A 460 1.10 -5.01 9.47
C GLY A 460 2.48 -4.35 9.55
N LEU A 461 2.56 -3.05 9.25
CA LEU A 461 3.80 -2.27 9.37
C LEU A 461 4.30 -2.20 10.81
N ILE A 462 3.40 -1.93 11.77
CA ILE A 462 3.74 -1.88 13.20
C ILE A 462 4.24 -3.24 13.67
N MET A 463 3.52 -4.32 13.35
CA MET A 463 3.94 -5.69 13.69
C MET A 463 5.29 -6.04 13.07
N ALA A 464 5.51 -5.68 11.81
CA ALA A 464 6.76 -5.96 11.13
C ALA A 464 7.93 -5.17 11.72
N ALA A 465 7.73 -3.91 12.11
CA ALA A 465 8.72 -3.11 12.80
C ALA A 465 9.07 -3.71 14.18
N LEU A 466 8.08 -4.09 14.98
CA LEU A 466 8.28 -4.73 16.29
C LEU A 466 9.05 -6.06 16.17
N ILE A 467 8.66 -6.91 15.22
CA ILE A 467 9.31 -8.19 14.96
C ILE A 467 10.75 -7.98 14.46
N PHE A 468 10.98 -6.98 13.60
CA PHE A 468 12.31 -6.64 13.13
C PHE A 468 13.22 -6.17 14.27
N MET A 469 12.72 -5.28 15.14
CA MET A 469 13.45 -4.82 16.33
C MET A 469 13.81 -5.99 17.25
N LYS A 470 12.86 -6.89 17.52
CA LYS A 470 13.12 -8.10 18.31
C LYS A 470 14.17 -9.00 17.65
N LYS A 471 14.06 -9.30 16.36
CA LYS A 471 15.03 -10.14 15.63
C LYS A 471 16.45 -9.56 15.68
N ILE A 472 16.59 -8.24 15.57
CA ILE A 472 17.90 -7.57 15.67
C ILE A 472 18.45 -7.62 17.10
N GLY A 473 17.59 -7.41 18.10
CA GLY A 473 17.96 -7.56 19.51
C GLY A 473 18.48 -8.95 19.83
N ASP A 474 17.68 -9.99 19.53
CA ASP A 474 18.00 -11.40 19.79
C ASP A 474 19.26 -11.87 19.03
N SER A 475 19.51 -11.35 17.82
CA SER A 475 20.72 -11.66 17.04
C SER A 475 21.99 -11.03 17.63
N THR A 476 21.84 -9.88 18.30
CA THR A 476 22.95 -9.19 18.97
C THR A 476 23.35 -9.90 20.25
N SER A 477 22.39 -10.38 21.04
CA SER A 477 22.68 -11.09 22.28
C SER A 477 23.31 -12.47 22.05
N SER A 478 22.82 -13.22 21.07
CA SER A 478 23.36 -14.55 20.72
C SER A 478 24.80 -14.56 20.18
N THR A 479 25.32 -13.42 19.72
CA THR A 479 26.71 -13.29 19.23
C THR A 479 27.65 -12.62 20.23
N SER A 480 27.14 -12.13 21.36
CA SER A 480 27.88 -11.34 22.34
C SER A 480 28.30 -12.18 23.56
N ASN A 481 29.27 -13.08 23.40
CA ASN A 481 29.74 -13.96 24.49
C ASN A 481 30.84 -13.30 25.37
N VAL A 482 30.84 -13.61 26.68
CA VAL A 482 32.02 -13.42 27.55
C VAL A 482 32.86 -14.67 27.43
N ILE A 483 34.14 -14.55 27.10
CA ILE A 483 35.02 -15.72 26.95
C ILE A 483 36.27 -15.46 27.78
N LYS A 484 36.68 -16.44 28.59
CA LYS A 484 37.97 -16.42 29.28
C LYS A 484 39.09 -16.46 28.25
N LEU A 485 40.18 -15.74 28.50
CA LEU A 485 41.30 -15.69 27.55
C LEU A 485 41.96 -17.06 27.31
N GLU A 486 41.79 -18.00 28.23
CA GLU A 486 42.31 -19.37 28.13
C GLU A 486 41.43 -20.26 27.24
N GLU A 487 40.09 -20.13 27.34
CA GLU A 487 39.11 -20.87 26.52
C GLU A 487 39.05 -20.37 25.07
N SER A 488 39.62 -19.20 24.79
CA SER A 488 39.64 -18.62 23.43
C SER A 488 40.62 -19.31 22.47
N GLU A 489 41.57 -20.09 23.00
CA GLU A 489 42.55 -20.87 22.22
C GLU A 489 42.01 -22.25 21.77
N GLU A 490 41.11 -22.88 22.54
CA GLU A 490 40.54 -24.20 22.24
C GLU A 490 39.29 -24.14 21.35
N LEU A 491 38.45 -23.13 21.53
CA LEU A 491 37.34 -22.86 20.62
C LEU A 491 37.91 -22.18 19.38
N SER A 492 37.68 -22.73 18.18
CA SER A 492 38.12 -22.17 16.91
C SER A 492 37.49 -20.78 16.64
N LEU A 493 37.99 -19.74 17.31
CA LEU A 493 37.39 -18.41 17.33
C LEU A 493 37.90 -17.51 16.21
N SER A 494 37.02 -16.62 15.74
CA SER A 494 37.16 -15.86 14.50
C SER A 494 38.32 -14.87 14.40
N TRP A 495 38.99 -14.49 15.49
CA TRP A 495 40.00 -13.42 15.51
C TRP A 495 41.37 -13.96 15.92
N SER A 496 42.27 -14.09 14.94
CA SER A 496 43.60 -14.71 15.04
C SER A 496 44.63 -13.88 15.82
N ASP A 497 44.30 -12.65 16.21
CA ASP A 497 45.20 -11.72 16.91
C ASP A 497 45.19 -11.88 18.44
N GLU A 498 44.34 -12.77 18.97
CA GLU A 498 44.18 -12.98 20.41
C GLU A 498 45.16 -14.00 21.02
N LEU A 499 45.94 -14.70 20.19
CA LEU A 499 46.88 -15.79 20.56
C LEU A 499 48.18 -15.33 21.25
N ALA A 500 48.37 -14.04 21.57
CA ALA A 500 49.68 -13.45 21.87
C ALA A 500 49.87 -12.91 23.31
N LEU A 501 49.18 -13.47 24.30
CA LEU A 501 49.26 -13.06 25.72
C LEU A 501 49.95 -14.12 26.61
N PRO A 502 50.86 -13.72 27.53
CA PRO A 502 51.51 -14.63 28.48
C PRO A 502 50.48 -15.37 29.34
N LYS A 503 50.69 -16.69 29.58
CA LYS A 503 49.77 -17.55 30.35
C LYS A 503 49.35 -17.00 31.72
N LYS A 504 50.18 -16.15 32.36
CA LYS A 504 49.95 -15.61 33.71
C LYS A 504 48.98 -14.42 33.78
N LEU A 505 48.78 -13.68 32.69
CA LEU A 505 47.81 -12.57 32.63
C LEU A 505 46.40 -13.05 32.22
N LYS A 506 46.23 -14.36 31.97
CA LYS A 506 44.99 -14.95 31.45
C LYS A 506 43.89 -15.13 32.51
N GLU A 507 44.26 -15.14 33.79
CA GLU A 507 43.33 -15.34 34.91
C GLU A 507 42.66 -14.02 35.37
N GLU A 508 43.33 -12.88 35.15
CA GLU A 508 42.87 -11.56 35.61
C GLU A 508 42.29 -10.67 34.52
N VAL A 509 42.61 -10.94 33.24
CA VAL A 509 42.18 -10.10 32.10
C VAL A 509 41.08 -10.80 31.31
N PHE A 510 39.92 -10.15 31.23
CA PHE A 510 38.75 -10.66 30.50
C PHE A 510 38.52 -9.89 29.21
N ILE A 511 38.08 -10.59 28.16
CA ILE A 511 37.69 -9.97 26.90
C ILE A 511 36.18 -10.12 26.72
N LYS A 512 35.48 -9.00 26.69
CA LYS A 512 34.10 -8.94 26.24
C LYS A 512 34.05 -8.53 24.77
N ARG A 513 33.47 -9.40 23.94
CA ARG A 513 33.16 -9.06 22.54
C ARG A 513 31.72 -8.61 22.45
N LEU A 514 31.51 -7.38 22.00
CA LEU A 514 30.18 -6.85 21.69
C LEU A 514 30.00 -6.87 20.17
N SER A 515 28.90 -7.45 19.71
CA SER A 515 28.58 -7.56 18.29
C SER A 515 27.15 -7.12 18.04
N GLY A 516 26.95 -6.18 17.12
CA GLY A 516 25.63 -5.64 16.81
C GLY A 516 25.32 -4.32 17.54
N PRO A 517 24.19 -3.68 17.22
CA PRO A 517 23.78 -2.42 17.83
C PRO A 517 23.42 -2.60 19.31
N LEU A 518 23.76 -1.64 20.16
CA LEU A 518 23.35 -1.61 21.57
C LEU A 518 22.22 -0.59 21.74
N PHE A 519 21.01 -1.06 22.00
CA PHE A 519 19.83 -0.20 22.04
C PHE A 519 18.79 -0.70 23.05
N PHE A 520 17.71 0.04 23.28
CA PHE A 520 16.68 -0.30 24.26
C PHE A 520 16.13 -1.74 24.16
N GLY A 521 16.19 -2.36 22.97
CA GLY A 521 15.71 -3.72 22.73
C GLY A 521 16.62 -4.83 23.22
N ASN A 522 17.87 -4.54 23.64
CA ASN A 522 18.83 -5.55 24.10
C ASN A 522 19.71 -5.10 25.30
N THR A 523 19.35 -4.02 25.99
CA THR A 523 20.06 -3.56 27.18
C THR A 523 20.01 -4.57 28.33
N ASN A 524 18.88 -5.28 28.50
CA ASN A 524 18.74 -6.31 29.54
C ASN A 524 19.71 -7.47 29.29
N ASP A 525 19.78 -7.97 28.05
CA ASP A 525 20.74 -9.02 27.67
C ASP A 525 22.18 -8.54 27.90
N PHE A 526 22.47 -7.27 27.59
CA PHE A 526 23.77 -6.67 27.88
C PHE A 526 24.09 -6.61 29.38
N GLN A 527 23.11 -6.24 30.21
CA GLN A 527 23.25 -6.27 31.67
C GLN A 527 23.44 -7.70 32.20
N GLU A 528 22.73 -8.70 31.68
CA GLU A 528 22.94 -10.10 32.07
C GLU A 528 24.34 -10.60 31.67
N LEU A 529 24.78 -10.28 30.46
CA LEU A 529 26.14 -10.57 30.00
C LEU A 529 27.20 -9.89 30.88
N SER A 530 26.89 -8.73 31.46
CA SER A 530 27.81 -8.07 32.37
C SER A 530 27.94 -8.78 33.72
N LYS A 531 26.90 -9.49 34.18
CA LYS A 531 26.94 -10.27 35.43
C LYS A 531 27.80 -11.52 35.31
N GLN A 532 28.12 -11.93 34.08
CA GLN A 532 29.01 -13.06 33.80
C GLN A 532 30.50 -12.69 33.94
N ILE A 533 30.82 -11.41 34.17
CA ILE A 533 32.20 -10.97 34.45
C ILE A 533 32.56 -11.50 35.84
N PRO A 534 33.57 -12.38 35.97
CA PRO A 534 33.90 -12.97 37.25
C PRO A 534 34.62 -11.96 38.16
N VAL A 535 34.47 -12.18 39.47
CA VAL A 535 35.03 -11.33 40.54
C VAL A 535 36.57 -11.30 40.54
N THR A 536 37.23 -12.24 39.86
CA THR A 536 38.69 -12.29 39.71
C THR A 536 39.23 -11.34 38.63
N ALA A 537 38.37 -10.64 37.89
CA ALA A 537 38.79 -9.72 36.84
C ALA A 537 39.42 -8.46 37.45
N THR A 538 40.66 -8.14 37.09
CA THR A 538 41.27 -6.83 37.42
C THR A 538 41.15 -5.85 36.25
N HIS A 539 41.09 -6.38 35.01
CA HIS A 539 40.96 -5.59 33.80
C HIS A 539 39.97 -6.23 32.82
N LEU A 540 39.14 -5.40 32.18
CA LEU A 540 38.18 -5.82 31.15
C LEU A 540 38.46 -5.10 29.83
N ILE A 541 38.73 -5.86 28.78
CA ILE A 541 38.80 -5.34 27.41
C ILE A 541 37.45 -5.51 26.73
N ILE A 542 36.79 -4.41 26.38
CA ILE A 542 35.56 -4.42 25.59
C ILE A 542 35.91 -4.14 24.12
N ARG A 543 35.77 -5.16 23.27
CA ARG A 543 35.93 -5.01 21.81
C ARG A 543 34.62 -4.53 21.19
N MET A 544 34.64 -3.33 20.63
CA MET A 544 33.50 -2.61 20.05
C MET A 544 33.52 -2.48 18.53
N GLY A 545 34.48 -3.10 17.84
CA GLY A 545 34.62 -3.00 16.37
C GLY A 545 33.42 -3.48 15.56
N LYS A 546 32.50 -4.25 16.18
CA LYS A 546 31.25 -4.70 15.57
C LYS A 546 30.00 -3.98 16.11
N VAL A 547 30.17 -2.96 16.96
CA VAL A 547 29.09 -2.14 17.50
C VAL A 547 28.98 -0.87 16.67
N ASN A 548 28.14 -0.93 15.64
CA ASN A 548 27.96 0.15 14.68
C ASN A 548 27.01 1.26 15.16
N TYR A 549 26.25 1.01 16.21
CA TYR A 549 25.24 1.93 16.71
C TYR A 549 24.99 1.73 18.20
N ILE A 550 24.89 2.84 18.95
CA ILE A 550 24.40 2.88 20.32
C ILE A 550 23.29 3.93 20.45
N ASP A 551 22.17 3.59 21.08
CA ASP A 551 21.13 4.57 21.43
C ASP A 551 21.34 5.12 22.85
N GLN A 552 20.43 5.99 23.31
CA GLN A 552 20.51 6.56 24.65
C GLN A 552 20.40 5.49 25.76
N SER A 553 19.55 4.48 25.60
CA SER A 553 19.38 3.42 26.59
C SER A 553 20.63 2.53 26.67
N GLY A 554 21.20 2.19 25.52
CA GLY A 554 22.45 1.44 25.41
C GLY A 554 23.64 2.21 25.99
N LEU A 555 23.65 3.53 25.79
CA LEU A 555 24.67 4.42 26.34
C LEU A 555 24.63 4.44 27.88
N TYR A 556 23.45 4.58 28.48
CA TYR A 556 23.28 4.49 29.93
C TYR A 556 23.60 3.10 30.47
N ALA A 557 23.24 2.04 29.75
CA ALA A 557 23.61 0.68 30.14
C ALA A 557 25.14 0.48 30.14
N MET A 558 25.85 1.09 29.17
CA MET A 558 27.31 1.08 29.13
C MET A 558 27.91 1.90 30.28
N GLU A 559 27.37 3.09 30.55
CA GLU A 559 27.77 3.95 31.67
C GLU A 559 27.64 3.21 33.01
N GLU A 560 26.48 2.61 33.27
CA GLU A 560 26.18 1.85 34.48
C GLU A 560 27.14 0.65 34.64
N LEU A 561 27.44 -0.04 33.53
CA LEU A 561 28.42 -1.13 33.53
C LEU A 561 29.81 -0.62 33.93
N ILE A 562 30.30 0.44 33.28
CA ILE A 562 31.64 0.96 33.54
C ILE A 562 31.73 1.48 34.98
N LEU A 563 30.70 2.18 35.45
CA LEU A 563 30.62 2.66 36.84
C LEU A 563 30.66 1.52 37.85
N ARG A 564 29.87 0.46 37.63
CA ARG A 564 29.86 -0.72 38.50
C ARG A 564 31.23 -1.41 38.54
N LEU A 565 31.83 -1.64 37.38
CA LEU A 565 33.16 -2.26 37.28
C LEU A 565 34.23 -1.40 37.95
N LYS A 566 34.18 -0.07 37.80
CA LYS A 566 35.10 0.86 38.47
C LYS A 566 34.94 0.82 39.99
N GLN A 567 33.72 0.66 40.51
CA GLN A 567 33.45 0.47 41.94
C GLN A 567 33.96 -0.88 42.47
N GLU A 568 33.93 -1.92 41.62
CA GLU A 568 34.49 -3.26 41.91
C GLU A 568 36.03 -3.31 41.75
N GLY A 569 36.66 -2.21 41.33
CA GLY A 569 38.12 -2.12 41.13
C GLY A 569 38.62 -2.70 39.80
N VAL A 570 37.71 -2.92 38.84
CA VAL A 570 38.03 -3.46 37.51
C VAL A 570 38.23 -2.32 36.51
N ASP A 571 39.41 -2.26 35.90
CA ASP A 571 39.72 -1.24 34.89
C ASP A 571 39.24 -1.63 33.49
N VAL A 572 38.51 -0.73 32.82
CA VAL A 572 37.92 -0.98 31.50
C VAL A 572 38.77 -0.37 30.38
N LEU A 573 39.04 -1.16 29.34
CA LEU A 573 39.68 -0.74 28.09
C LEU A 573 38.71 -0.89 26.93
N LEU A 574 38.59 0.15 26.09
CA LEU A 574 37.80 0.10 24.87
C LEU A 574 38.68 -0.15 23.66
N VAL A 575 38.29 -1.11 22.82
CA VAL A 575 39.02 -1.45 21.59
C VAL A 575 38.12 -1.32 20.38
N ASP A 576 38.61 -0.64 19.36
CA ASP A 576 37.96 -0.50 18.04
C ASP A 576 36.60 0.22 18.15
N LEU A 577 36.55 1.31 18.91
CA LEU A 577 35.36 2.14 19.09
C LEU A 577 35.05 2.92 17.82
N LEU A 578 33.90 2.63 17.20
CA LEU A 578 33.44 3.31 15.99
C LEU A 578 32.95 4.75 16.28
N GLU A 579 32.80 5.55 15.21
CA GLU A 579 32.55 6.99 15.30
C GLU A 579 31.25 7.34 16.04
N GLN A 580 30.12 6.73 15.70
CA GLN A 580 28.83 7.07 16.33
C GLN A 580 28.79 6.76 17.83
N PRO A 581 29.22 5.57 18.31
CA PRO A 581 29.31 5.32 19.74
C PRO A 581 30.30 6.23 20.45
N ARG A 582 31.46 6.50 19.84
CA ARG A 582 32.48 7.40 20.41
C ARG A 582 31.94 8.80 20.66
N VAL A 583 31.32 9.41 19.64
CA VAL A 583 30.76 10.76 19.74
C VAL A 583 29.69 10.85 20.84
N LEU A 584 28.90 9.80 21.03
CA LEU A 584 27.90 9.78 22.10
C LEU A 584 28.53 9.62 23.49
N MET A 585 29.52 8.74 23.64
CA MET A 585 30.25 8.56 24.91
C MET A 585 31.04 9.81 25.32
N GLU A 586 31.60 10.55 24.36
CA GLU A 586 32.29 11.83 24.60
C GLU A 586 31.31 12.96 24.98
N LYS A 587 30.07 12.92 24.48
CA LYS A 587 29.06 13.98 24.75
C LYS A 587 28.45 13.94 26.15
N ILE A 588 28.51 12.80 26.82
CA ILE A 588 28.00 12.61 28.18
C ILE A 588 29.13 12.30 29.17
N ASP A 589 30.37 12.62 28.78
CA ASP A 589 31.56 12.55 29.62
C ASP A 589 31.90 11.13 30.14
N ILE A 590 31.34 10.04 29.58
CA ILE A 590 31.90 8.68 29.79
C ILE A 590 33.38 8.68 29.40
N ILE A 591 33.69 9.36 28.30
CA ILE A 591 35.05 9.70 27.89
C ILE A 591 35.20 11.21 28.08
N PRO A 592 36.15 11.70 28.90
CA PRO A 592 37.23 10.97 29.56
C PRO A 592 36.96 10.53 31.01
N ASP A 593 35.84 10.90 31.65
CA ASP A 593 35.71 10.83 33.12
C ASP A 593 35.65 9.40 33.66
N LEU A 594 34.90 8.53 32.98
CA LEU A 594 34.81 7.11 33.34
C LEU A 594 35.94 6.30 32.72
N ILE A 595 36.23 6.53 31.44
CA ILE A 595 37.32 5.90 30.69
C ILE A 595 38.25 6.98 30.13
N PRO A 596 39.49 7.08 30.63
CA PRO A 596 40.51 7.97 30.08
C PRO A 596 40.82 7.67 28.60
N GLU A 597 41.14 8.71 27.82
CA GLU A 597 41.49 8.54 26.39
C GLU A 597 42.65 7.57 26.17
N GLU A 598 43.58 7.50 27.13
CA GLU A 598 44.74 6.60 27.10
C GLU A 598 44.35 5.11 27.10
N ARG A 599 43.12 4.78 27.51
CA ARG A 599 42.58 3.42 27.58
C ARG A 599 41.70 3.06 26.38
N ILE A 600 41.70 3.89 25.34
CA ILE A 600 40.94 3.70 24.10
C ILE A 600 41.90 3.37 22.95
N PHE A 601 41.76 2.18 22.38
CA PHE A 601 42.71 1.67 21.38
C PHE A 601 42.03 1.38 20.05
N LYS A 602 42.64 1.84 18.94
CA LYS A 602 42.17 1.51 17.58
C LYS A 602 42.44 0.05 17.18
N LYS A 603 43.42 -0.61 17.80
CA LYS A 603 43.81 -1.99 17.50
C LYS A 603 43.98 -2.77 18.79
N PHE A 604 43.50 -4.01 18.79
CA PHE A 604 43.59 -4.91 19.94
C PHE A 604 45.03 -5.12 20.41
N LYS A 605 45.98 -5.27 19.47
CA LYS A 605 47.41 -5.36 19.78
C LYS A 605 47.90 -4.23 20.68
N ASN A 606 47.44 -2.99 20.48
CA ASN A 606 47.88 -1.85 21.29
C ASN A 606 47.33 -1.93 22.72
N ALA A 607 46.07 -2.38 22.88
CA ALA A 607 45.49 -2.64 24.19
C ALA A 607 46.26 -3.74 24.95
N THR A 608 46.64 -4.81 24.26
CA THR A 608 47.45 -5.88 24.89
C THR A 608 48.86 -5.41 25.29
N ILE A 609 49.48 -4.51 24.52
CA ILE A 609 50.78 -3.90 24.88
C ILE A 609 50.61 -3.01 26.12
N TRP A 610 49.54 -2.21 26.16
CA TRP A 610 49.25 -1.36 27.32
C TRP A 610 49.06 -2.20 28.59
N ILE A 611 48.30 -3.30 28.51
CA ILE A 611 48.09 -4.21 29.64
C ILE A 611 49.43 -4.78 30.13
N LYS A 612 50.28 -5.28 29.22
CA LYS A 612 51.60 -5.83 29.58
C LYS A 612 52.50 -4.84 30.32
N ASN A 613 52.34 -3.54 30.07
CA ASN A 613 53.18 -2.50 30.64
C ASN A 613 52.61 -1.88 31.93
N ASN A 614 51.29 -1.97 32.16
CA ASN A 614 50.61 -1.22 33.23
C ASN A 614 49.91 -2.10 34.28
N VAL A 615 49.63 -3.36 33.98
CA VAL A 615 49.05 -4.30 34.96
C VAL A 615 50.19 -4.90 35.79
N LYS A 616 50.21 -4.59 37.09
CA LYS A 616 51.17 -5.17 38.03
C LYS A 616 50.73 -6.58 38.39
N ASP A 617 51.69 -7.50 38.35
CA ASP A 617 51.59 -8.89 38.79
C ASP A 617 51.14 -8.89 40.28
N VAL A 618 49.89 -9.27 40.57
CA VAL A 618 49.42 -9.45 41.95
C VAL A 618 49.49 -10.95 42.25
N ALA A 619 50.67 -11.40 42.65
CA ALA A 619 50.90 -12.76 43.14
C ALA A 619 50.32 -12.97 44.54
#